data_AF-A0A937VAT1-F1
#
_entry.id   AF-A0A937VAT1-F1
#
_cell.length_a   1.000
_cell.length_b   1.000
_cell.length_c   1.000
_cell.angle_alpha   90.00
_cell.angle_beta   90.00
_cell.angle_gamma   90.00
#
_symmetry.space_group_name_H-M   'P 1'
#
loop_
_entity.id
_entity.type
_entity.pdbx_description
1 polymer ?
#
loop_
_entity_poly.entity_id
_entity_poly.type
_entity_poly.pdbx_seq_one_letter_code
_entity_poly.pdbx_strand_id
1 'polypeptide(L)'
;MRGVAYACFAATVAFLLCVLAASPLLPQGPLDELIEGEEDMPRPPGDRPRPELPPRPAELDEPGVLLGEGFLAKRSLVQDESLGWITDIRAGELDPAPGPEIGIAGKRGALFLDDGGAVKAKVPFMARAGHVDIIDVEGDGVCEFMNRGGSDGVASLIPHSGRITWIYGGEPGGVMDMAAGDVDGDGRPEFAVGFGGGSGVHLLDADGARLWTRLDGNVWQVGMVDVEGRGHPQILHSNARGRLLVRDAKGDLAIQSDPDVYVGSFSLSTWPVHGDRPLVITAGEKTLWLLTPGGATVATLEAPHCLHWARVWAAPAVLRPDEPSYLAVVATFALWQRSLLYVYEPGGGLVYQETLEGVCQAVAAHRFPGDE
;
A
#
# COMPACT_ATOMS: atom_id res chain seq x y z
N MET A 1 -3.98 0.06 -21.19
CA MET A 1 -3.59 -0.85 -20.09
C MET A 1 -4.84 -1.11 -19.26
N ARG A 2 -5.16 -2.38 -18.97
CA ARG A 2 -6.41 -2.75 -18.30
C ARG A 2 -6.20 -2.69 -16.78
N GLY A 3 -7.17 -2.27 -15.98
CA GLY A 3 -7.19 -2.55 -14.54
C GLY A 3 -8.07 -3.77 -14.31
N VAL A 4 -7.61 -4.78 -13.56
CA VAL A 4 -8.43 -5.95 -13.22
C VAL A 4 -8.49 -6.09 -11.70
N ALA A 5 -9.66 -5.87 -11.12
CA ALA A 5 -9.90 -6.21 -9.72
C ALA A 5 -10.37 -7.67 -9.67
N TYR A 6 -9.56 -8.51 -9.03
CA TYR A 6 -9.93 -9.87 -8.68
C TYR A 6 -10.52 -9.87 -7.28
N ALA A 7 -11.51 -10.73 -7.07
CA ALA A 7 -11.92 -11.05 -5.73
C ALA A 7 -11.80 -12.56 -5.51
N CYS A 8 -11.04 -12.93 -4.49
CA CYS A 8 -10.83 -14.30 -4.05
C CYS A 8 -11.80 -14.61 -2.92
N PHE A 9 -12.57 -15.68 -3.09
CA PHE A 9 -13.48 -16.27 -2.12
C PHE A 9 -12.83 -17.46 -1.45
N ALA A 10 -13.05 -17.72 -0.18
CA ALA A 10 -12.82 -19.05 0.38
C ALA A 10 -14.10 -19.88 0.20
N ALA A 11 -14.01 -21.07 -0.40
CA ALA A 11 -15.16 -21.94 -0.61
C ALA A 11 -15.00 -23.26 0.15
N THR A 12 -15.46 -23.32 1.40
CA THR A 12 -15.86 -24.60 2.03
C THR A 12 -16.83 -24.40 3.19
N VAL A 13 -17.90 -23.64 2.95
CA VAL A 13 -18.90 -23.20 3.95
C VAL A 13 -18.38 -22.00 4.75
N ALA A 14 -19.02 -20.84 4.54
CA ALA A 14 -18.71 -19.50 5.05
C ALA A 14 -17.63 -18.70 4.28
N PHE A 15 -17.97 -17.43 4.04
CA PHE A 15 -17.61 -16.62 2.88
C PHE A 15 -16.67 -15.47 3.28
N LEU A 16 -15.49 -15.41 2.64
CA LEU A 16 -14.64 -14.21 2.62
C LEU A 16 -14.64 -13.62 1.21
N LEU A 17 -14.54 -12.29 1.10
CA LEU A 17 -13.93 -11.61 -0.04
C LEU A 17 -12.53 -11.08 0.32
N CYS A 18 -11.45 -11.67 -0.20
CA CYS A 18 -10.18 -10.96 -0.37
C CYS A 18 -10.26 -10.25 -1.72
N VAL A 19 -10.42 -8.93 -1.75
CA VAL A 19 -10.31 -8.20 -3.01
C VAL A 19 -8.84 -7.90 -3.26
N LEU A 20 -8.33 -8.46 -4.35
CA LEU A 20 -6.98 -8.26 -4.85
C LEU A 20 -7.06 -7.42 -6.11
N ALA A 21 -6.32 -6.33 -6.13
CA ALA A 21 -6.28 -5.50 -7.31
C ALA A 21 -5.00 -5.73 -8.09
N ALA A 22 -5.09 -6.34 -9.28
CA ALA A 22 -3.95 -6.64 -10.11
C ALA A 22 -3.98 -5.86 -11.44
N SER A 23 -2.81 -5.38 -11.85
CA SER A 23 -2.60 -4.80 -13.17
C SER A 23 -1.97 -5.86 -14.09
N PRO A 24 -2.54 -6.13 -15.27
CA PRO A 24 -2.03 -7.13 -16.20
C PRO A 24 -0.69 -6.71 -16.81
N LEU A 25 0.02 -7.72 -17.31
CA LEU A 25 1.33 -7.63 -17.95
C LEU A 25 1.45 -6.48 -18.96
N LEU A 26 2.58 -5.77 -18.87
CA LEU A 26 3.09 -5.02 -20.02
C LEU A 26 3.36 -5.99 -21.18
N PRO A 27 3.09 -5.63 -22.44
CA PRO A 27 3.82 -6.25 -23.54
C PRO A 27 5.32 -6.05 -23.26
N GLN A 28 6.13 -7.07 -23.52
CA GLN A 28 7.60 -7.08 -23.37
C GLN A 28 8.23 -6.01 -24.28
N GLY A 29 8.08 -4.74 -23.92
CA GLY A 29 8.84 -3.59 -24.39
C GLY A 29 9.94 -3.29 -23.37
N PRO A 30 10.98 -2.54 -23.76
CA PRO A 30 12.11 -2.26 -22.88
C PRO A 30 11.59 -1.64 -21.57
N LEU A 31 12.03 -2.22 -20.46
CA LEU A 31 11.77 -1.82 -19.07
C LEU A 31 12.20 -0.37 -18.74
N ASP A 32 12.70 0.39 -19.73
CA ASP A 32 13.20 1.74 -19.59
C ASP A 32 12.13 2.72 -19.08
N GLU A 33 10.83 2.48 -19.34
CA GLU A 33 9.73 3.35 -18.88
C GLU A 33 9.33 3.15 -17.40
N LEU A 34 9.84 2.11 -16.72
CA LEU A 34 9.59 1.88 -15.28
C LEU A 34 10.68 2.47 -14.38
N ILE A 35 11.75 3.00 -14.98
CA ILE A 35 12.87 3.71 -14.33
C ILE A 35 12.98 5.13 -14.92
N GLU A 36 11.85 5.76 -15.30
CA GLU A 36 11.85 7.20 -15.58
C GLU A 36 11.81 7.96 -14.26
N GLY A 37 12.99 8.12 -13.67
CA GLY A 37 13.26 8.85 -12.43
C GLY A 37 14.75 9.00 -12.12
N GLU A 38 15.61 8.21 -12.78
CA GLU A 38 17.08 8.35 -12.68
C GLU A 38 17.72 9.10 -13.87
N GLU A 39 16.99 9.40 -14.94
CA GLU A 39 17.60 9.94 -16.18
C GLU A 39 18.08 11.39 -16.09
N ASP A 40 17.63 12.17 -15.10
CA ASP A 40 17.99 13.59 -14.95
C ASP A 40 18.86 13.92 -13.73
N MET A 41 19.44 12.88 -13.08
CA MET A 41 20.48 13.09 -12.07
C MET A 41 21.82 13.37 -12.76
N PRO A 42 22.53 14.47 -12.46
CA PRO A 42 23.84 14.72 -13.04
C PRO A 42 24.78 13.54 -12.75
N ARG A 43 25.26 12.89 -13.82
CA ARG A 43 26.15 11.72 -13.71
C ARG A 43 27.36 12.09 -12.85
N PRO A 44 27.66 11.35 -11.76
CA PRO A 44 28.99 11.43 -11.19
C PRO A 44 29.99 11.00 -12.26
N PRO A 45 31.11 11.70 -12.46
CA PRO A 45 32.08 11.34 -13.48
C PRO A 45 32.66 9.95 -13.17
N GLY A 46 32.35 8.99 -14.03
CA GLY A 46 32.79 7.60 -13.94
C GLY A 46 31.69 6.65 -14.38
N ASP A 47 31.77 6.18 -15.63
CA ASP A 47 30.92 5.13 -16.20
C ASP A 47 31.00 3.85 -15.36
N ARG A 48 30.17 3.72 -14.33
CA ARG A 48 29.84 2.41 -13.78
C ARG A 48 28.78 1.81 -14.70
N PRO A 49 28.96 0.56 -15.17
CA PRO A 49 27.91 -0.12 -15.91
C PRO A 49 26.62 -0.12 -15.09
N ARG A 50 25.46 0.07 -15.75
CA ARG A 50 24.15 -0.11 -15.11
C ARG A 50 24.16 -1.46 -14.38
N PRO A 51 23.75 -1.53 -13.11
CA PRO A 51 23.66 -2.81 -12.42
C PRO A 51 22.78 -3.75 -13.24
N GLU A 52 23.23 -4.99 -13.47
CA GLU A 52 22.37 -6.00 -14.07
C GLU A 52 21.19 -6.25 -13.14
N LEU A 53 19.97 -6.17 -13.68
CA LEU A 53 18.76 -6.45 -12.92
C LEU A 53 18.77 -7.93 -12.49
N PRO A 54 18.40 -8.25 -11.24
CA PRO A 54 18.38 -9.62 -10.78
C PRO A 54 17.39 -10.44 -11.65
N PRO A 55 17.78 -11.65 -12.09
CA PRO A 55 16.89 -12.51 -12.85
C PRO A 55 15.68 -12.88 -12.00
N ARG A 56 14.52 -13.05 -12.64
CA ARG A 56 13.32 -13.54 -11.97
C ARG A 56 13.57 -14.99 -11.50
N PRO A 57 13.27 -15.32 -10.23
CA PRO A 57 13.26 -16.70 -9.76
C PRO A 57 12.28 -17.55 -10.55
N ALA A 58 12.67 -18.79 -10.85
CA ALA A 58 11.86 -19.72 -11.65
C ALA A 58 10.49 -19.98 -11.00
N GLU A 59 10.42 -19.91 -9.67
CA GLU A 59 9.19 -20.11 -8.89
C GLU A 59 8.15 -19.00 -9.10
N LEU A 60 8.55 -17.87 -9.70
CA LEU A 60 7.67 -16.75 -10.05
C LEU A 60 7.36 -16.68 -11.56
N ASP A 61 7.83 -17.63 -12.37
CA ASP A 61 7.60 -17.59 -13.81
C ASP A 61 6.14 -17.88 -14.18
N GLU A 62 5.59 -18.96 -13.60
CA GLU A 62 4.23 -19.41 -13.86
C GLU A 62 3.28 -18.96 -12.74
N PRO A 63 2.22 -18.18 -13.05
CA PRO A 63 1.16 -17.90 -12.11
C PRO A 63 0.43 -19.18 -11.73
N GLY A 64 0.05 -19.31 -10.45
CA GLY A 64 -0.61 -20.52 -9.96
C GLY A 64 -0.56 -20.66 -8.44
N VAL A 65 -1.42 -21.53 -7.93
CA VAL A 65 -1.48 -21.87 -6.50
C VAL A 65 -0.32 -22.80 -6.17
N LEU A 66 0.50 -22.41 -5.21
CA LEU A 66 1.66 -23.17 -4.72
C LEU A 66 1.32 -23.97 -3.45
N LEU A 67 0.39 -23.46 -2.65
CA LEU A 67 -0.08 -24.08 -1.42
C LEU A 67 -1.56 -23.78 -1.20
N GLY A 68 -2.31 -24.76 -0.68
CA GLY A 68 -3.72 -24.58 -0.34
C GLY A 68 -4.65 -24.60 -1.56
N GLU A 69 -4.40 -25.48 -2.53
CA GLU A 69 -5.32 -25.66 -3.66
C GLU A 69 -6.74 -25.95 -3.17
N GLY A 70 -7.72 -25.22 -3.70
CA GLY A 70 -9.12 -25.30 -3.26
C GLY A 70 -9.44 -24.52 -1.97
N PHE A 71 -8.46 -23.93 -1.28
CA PHE A 71 -8.71 -23.06 -0.13
C PHE A 71 -9.43 -21.78 -0.56
N LEU A 72 -8.98 -21.16 -1.67
CA LEU A 72 -9.64 -20.02 -2.31
C LEU A 72 -10.17 -20.38 -3.71
N ALA A 73 -11.38 -19.92 -4.03
CA ALA A 73 -11.96 -19.79 -5.35
C ALA A 73 -11.88 -18.34 -5.83
N LYS A 74 -11.55 -18.09 -7.10
CA LYS A 74 -11.37 -16.72 -7.62
C LYS A 74 -12.49 -16.34 -8.58
N ARG A 75 -12.98 -15.10 -8.48
CA ARG A 75 -13.86 -14.50 -9.50
C ARG A 75 -13.42 -13.07 -9.79
N SER A 76 -13.59 -12.61 -11.03
CA SER A 76 -13.41 -11.18 -11.32
C SER A 76 -14.61 -10.43 -10.77
N LEU A 77 -14.37 -9.41 -9.95
CA LEU A 77 -15.43 -8.56 -9.44
C LEU A 77 -15.77 -7.48 -10.46
N VAL A 78 -14.74 -6.80 -10.95
CA VAL A 78 -14.88 -5.76 -11.97
C VAL A 78 -13.62 -5.63 -12.81
N GLN A 79 -13.81 -5.28 -14.07
CA GLN A 79 -12.75 -4.95 -15.00
C GLN A 79 -13.06 -3.60 -15.64
N ASP A 80 -12.19 -2.61 -15.41
CA ASP A 80 -12.36 -1.27 -15.94
C ASP A 80 -11.00 -0.70 -16.36
N GLU A 81 -10.83 -0.49 -17.67
CA GLU A 81 -9.57 0.02 -18.22
C GLU A 81 -9.35 1.52 -17.97
N SER A 82 -10.40 2.25 -17.56
CA SER A 82 -10.32 3.67 -17.28
C SER A 82 -9.58 3.98 -15.99
N LEU A 83 -9.49 3.03 -15.05
CA LEU A 83 -8.81 3.20 -13.75
C LEU A 83 -7.27 3.20 -13.87
N GLY A 84 -6.73 2.60 -14.94
CA GLY A 84 -5.29 2.37 -15.05
C GLY A 84 -4.82 1.29 -14.07
N TRP A 85 -3.61 1.44 -13.53
CA TRP A 85 -3.10 0.50 -12.52
C TRP A 85 -3.79 0.76 -11.19
N ILE A 86 -4.36 -0.29 -10.61
CA ILE A 86 -5.03 -0.19 -9.32
C ILE A 86 -3.96 -0.17 -8.23
N THR A 87 -4.10 0.77 -7.30
CA THR A 87 -3.12 1.03 -6.24
C THR A 87 -3.72 0.97 -4.86
N ASP A 88 -5.05 1.08 -4.72
CA ASP A 88 -5.71 0.90 -3.44
C ASP A 88 -7.11 0.31 -3.59
N ILE A 89 -7.55 -0.35 -2.54
CA ILE A 89 -8.90 -0.86 -2.41
C ILE A 89 -9.35 -0.75 -0.95
N ARG A 90 -10.56 -0.21 -0.75
CA ARG A 90 -11.11 0.04 0.58
C ARG A 90 -12.57 -0.38 0.63
N ALA A 91 -13.00 -0.84 1.79
CA ALA A 91 -14.40 -1.06 2.10
C ALA A 91 -14.82 -0.10 3.21
N GLY A 92 -15.95 0.57 3.03
CA GLY A 92 -16.45 1.57 3.98
C GLY A 92 -17.48 2.51 3.35
N GLU A 93 -17.87 3.53 4.11
CA GLU A 93 -18.59 4.70 3.58
C GLU A 93 -17.55 5.61 2.93
N LEU A 94 -17.61 5.78 1.61
CA LEU A 94 -16.57 6.48 0.85
C LEU A 94 -17.14 7.47 -0.19
N ASP A 95 -18.47 7.53 -0.34
CA ASP A 95 -19.13 8.41 -1.29
C ASP A 95 -20.31 9.18 -0.66
N PRO A 96 -20.76 10.31 -1.25
CA PRO A 96 -21.82 11.12 -0.66
C PRO A 96 -23.21 10.45 -0.59
N ALA A 97 -23.39 9.26 -1.19
CA ALA A 97 -24.63 8.51 -1.23
C ALA A 97 -24.56 7.33 -0.23
N PRO A 98 -25.16 7.46 0.96
CA PRO A 98 -24.97 6.57 2.10
C PRO A 98 -25.08 5.08 1.77
N GLY A 99 -24.12 4.31 2.26
CA GLY A 99 -24.11 2.85 2.24
C GLY A 99 -22.70 2.27 2.25
N PRO A 100 -22.49 1.07 2.81
CA PRO A 100 -21.22 0.37 2.65
C PRO A 100 -20.91 0.15 1.17
N GLU A 101 -19.67 0.44 0.80
CA GLU A 101 -19.15 0.36 -0.56
C GLU A 101 -17.79 -0.31 -0.61
N ILE A 102 -17.45 -0.79 -1.80
CA ILE A 102 -16.06 -1.10 -2.16
C ILE A 102 -15.55 0.01 -3.07
N GLY A 103 -14.63 0.83 -2.56
CA GLY A 103 -13.87 1.80 -3.32
C GLY A 103 -12.63 1.16 -3.93
N ILE A 104 -12.40 1.40 -5.23
CA ILE A 104 -11.25 0.91 -5.99
C ILE A 104 -10.57 2.09 -6.66
N ALA A 105 -9.33 2.41 -6.28
CA ALA A 105 -8.57 3.51 -6.85
C ALA A 105 -7.41 3.01 -7.71
N GLY A 106 -7.30 3.56 -8.91
CA GLY A 106 -6.13 3.40 -9.75
C GLY A 106 -5.56 4.74 -10.20
N LYS A 107 -4.43 4.69 -10.92
CA LYS A 107 -3.67 5.88 -11.34
C LYS A 107 -4.42 6.90 -12.21
N ARG A 108 -5.61 6.56 -12.71
CA ARG A 108 -6.40 7.39 -13.64
C ARG A 108 -7.83 7.64 -13.19
N GLY A 109 -8.25 7.04 -12.07
CA GLY A 109 -9.59 7.24 -11.54
C GLY A 109 -9.93 6.25 -10.44
N ALA A 110 -11.11 6.42 -9.87
CA ALA A 110 -11.69 5.53 -8.90
C ALA A 110 -13.06 5.02 -9.32
N LEU A 111 -13.43 3.86 -8.77
CA LEU A 111 -14.68 3.15 -9.00
C LEU A 111 -15.27 2.77 -7.65
N PHE A 112 -16.56 3.01 -7.47
CA PHE A 112 -17.30 2.65 -6.27
C PHE A 112 -18.31 1.58 -6.62
N LEU A 113 -18.31 0.49 -5.85
CA LEU A 113 -19.25 -0.61 -5.96
C LEU A 113 -20.15 -0.63 -4.73
N ASP A 114 -21.40 -1.04 -4.93
CA ASP A 114 -22.26 -1.42 -3.81
C ASP A 114 -21.84 -2.77 -3.21
N ASP A 115 -22.46 -3.10 -2.09
CA ASP A 115 -22.40 -4.39 -1.40
C ASP A 115 -22.84 -5.61 -2.26
N GLY A 116 -23.35 -5.42 -3.48
CA GLY A 116 -23.58 -6.49 -4.45
C GLY A 116 -22.44 -6.65 -5.46
N GLY A 117 -21.46 -5.74 -5.45
CA GLY A 117 -20.43 -5.61 -6.47
C GLY A 117 -20.86 -4.85 -7.72
N ALA A 118 -22.05 -4.23 -7.72
CA ALA A 118 -22.52 -3.43 -8.85
C ALA A 118 -21.94 -2.01 -8.79
N VAL A 119 -21.60 -1.45 -9.94
CA VAL A 119 -20.99 -0.12 -10.03
C VAL A 119 -21.99 0.97 -9.63
N LYS A 120 -21.69 1.73 -8.57
CA LYS A 120 -22.41 2.94 -8.15
C LYS A 120 -21.92 4.19 -8.89
N ALA A 121 -20.60 4.43 -8.85
CA ALA A 121 -20.01 5.67 -9.31
C ALA A 121 -18.60 5.46 -9.90
N LYS A 122 -18.20 6.43 -10.72
CA LYS A 122 -16.85 6.51 -11.32
C LYS A 122 -16.34 7.94 -11.21
N VAL A 123 -15.12 8.08 -10.71
CA VAL A 123 -14.43 9.38 -10.59
C VAL A 123 -13.19 9.36 -11.47
N PRO A 124 -13.21 9.99 -12.66
CA PRO A 124 -12.02 10.12 -13.49
C PRO A 124 -11.06 11.16 -12.88
N PHE A 125 -9.76 10.84 -12.86
CA PHE A 125 -8.74 11.81 -12.45
C PHE A 125 -8.32 12.67 -13.64
N MET A 126 -8.34 13.99 -13.44
CA MET A 126 -7.97 14.98 -14.46
C MET A 126 -6.44 15.20 -14.57
N ALA A 127 -5.66 14.29 -13.99
CA ALA A 127 -4.21 14.29 -13.98
C ALA A 127 -3.68 12.85 -13.84
N ARG A 128 -2.40 12.66 -14.15
CA ARG A 128 -1.70 11.38 -13.92
C ARG A 128 -1.28 11.33 -12.45
N ALA A 129 -1.50 10.19 -11.80
CA ALA A 129 -1.02 9.92 -10.45
C ALA A 129 -0.07 8.72 -10.43
N GLY A 130 0.92 8.76 -9.56
CA GLY A 130 1.94 7.71 -9.38
C GLY A 130 1.43 6.52 -8.57
N HIS A 131 0.90 6.77 -7.38
CA HIS A 131 0.32 5.77 -6.48
C HIS A 131 -0.82 6.41 -5.72
N VAL A 132 -2.04 5.88 -5.83
CA VAL A 132 -3.24 6.50 -5.24
C VAL A 132 -3.81 5.65 -4.11
N ASP A 133 -3.96 6.27 -2.95
CA ASP A 133 -4.70 5.73 -1.80
C ASP A 133 -6.05 6.44 -1.67
N ILE A 134 -7.08 5.69 -1.25
CA ILE A 134 -8.38 6.23 -0.86
C ILE A 134 -8.29 6.61 0.62
N ILE A 135 -8.57 7.88 0.94
CA ILE A 135 -8.53 8.39 2.30
C ILE A 135 -9.83 9.15 2.62
N ASP A 136 -10.25 9.08 3.88
CA ASP A 136 -11.29 9.93 4.47
C ASP A 136 -10.73 10.34 5.84
N VAL A 137 -9.96 11.44 5.86
CA VAL A 137 -9.17 11.80 7.06
C VAL A 137 -10.02 12.62 8.03
N GLU A 138 -10.93 13.41 7.49
CA GLU A 138 -11.93 14.19 8.20
C GLU A 138 -13.06 13.32 8.80
N GLY A 139 -13.25 12.10 8.29
CA GLY A 139 -14.27 11.17 8.77
C GLY A 139 -15.68 11.60 8.43
N ASP A 140 -15.87 12.29 7.29
CA ASP A 140 -17.17 12.76 6.84
C ASP A 140 -17.90 11.76 5.93
N GLY A 141 -17.25 10.64 5.59
CA GLY A 141 -17.76 9.59 4.73
C GLY A 141 -17.57 9.87 3.22
N VAL A 142 -16.97 10.99 2.84
CA VAL A 142 -16.67 11.34 1.45
C VAL A 142 -15.17 11.26 1.25
N CYS A 143 -14.70 10.29 0.47
CA CYS A 143 -13.26 10.11 0.34
C CYS A 143 -12.58 11.11 -0.61
N GLU A 144 -11.34 11.44 -0.29
CA GLU A 144 -10.33 11.98 -1.19
C GLU A 144 -9.45 10.84 -1.75
N PHE A 145 -8.65 11.21 -2.74
CA PHE A 145 -7.61 10.36 -3.30
C PHE A 145 -6.26 11.03 -3.13
N MET A 146 -5.38 10.33 -2.43
CA MET A 146 -4.03 10.79 -2.13
C MET A 146 -3.06 10.20 -3.13
N ASN A 147 -2.45 11.03 -3.98
CA ASN A 147 -1.30 10.61 -4.78
C ASN A 147 -0.03 10.68 -3.93
N ARG A 148 0.52 9.51 -3.62
CA ARG A 148 1.70 9.33 -2.75
C ARG A 148 3.02 9.62 -3.42
N GLY A 149 3.03 9.84 -4.74
CA GLY A 149 4.23 10.03 -5.54
C GLY A 149 4.79 8.72 -6.09
N GLY A 150 6.11 8.57 -6.07
CA GLY A 150 6.82 7.47 -6.73
C GLY A 150 7.31 7.88 -8.11
N SER A 151 6.75 7.29 -9.17
CA SER A 151 7.26 7.45 -10.55
C SER A 151 7.04 8.83 -11.16
N ASP A 152 6.08 9.61 -10.65
CA ASP A 152 5.82 10.98 -11.10
C ASP A 152 6.59 12.03 -10.29
N GLY A 153 7.25 11.62 -9.21
CA GLY A 153 8.11 12.46 -8.36
C GLY A 153 7.37 13.55 -7.58
N VAL A 154 6.03 13.52 -7.56
CA VAL A 154 5.19 14.55 -6.92
C VAL A 154 4.07 13.93 -6.07
N ALA A 155 3.74 14.58 -4.97
CA ALA A 155 2.56 14.26 -4.17
C ALA A 155 1.40 15.20 -4.56
N SER A 156 0.17 14.73 -4.46
CA SER A 156 -1.00 15.58 -4.67
C SER A 156 -2.23 15.06 -3.94
N LEU A 157 -3.17 15.97 -3.67
CA LEU A 157 -4.50 15.64 -3.19
C LEU A 157 -5.53 15.85 -4.30
N ILE A 158 -6.39 14.84 -4.49
CA ILE A 158 -7.48 14.84 -5.44
C ILE A 158 -8.77 14.66 -4.63
N PRO A 159 -9.59 15.69 -4.44
CA PRO A 159 -10.90 15.53 -3.81
C PRO A 159 -11.79 14.57 -4.57
N HIS A 160 -12.89 14.13 -3.95
CA HIS A 160 -13.89 13.24 -4.57
C HIS A 160 -14.37 13.69 -5.97
N SER A 161 -14.27 14.98 -6.30
CA SER A 161 -14.54 15.53 -7.64
C SER A 161 -13.59 15.07 -8.76
N GLY A 162 -12.43 14.49 -8.44
CA GLY A 162 -11.41 14.05 -9.40
C GLY A 162 -10.47 15.15 -9.93
N ARG A 163 -10.60 16.39 -9.44
CA ARG A 163 -9.74 17.53 -9.83
C ARG A 163 -8.79 17.92 -8.70
N ILE A 164 -7.48 17.77 -8.94
CA ILE A 164 -6.42 18.13 -7.99
C ILE A 164 -6.65 19.51 -7.36
N THR A 165 -6.46 19.59 -6.04
CA THR A 165 -6.45 20.84 -5.26
C THR A 165 -5.04 21.43 -5.14
N TRP A 166 -4.05 20.59 -4.85
CA TRP A 166 -2.64 21.00 -4.76
C TRP A 166 -1.70 19.90 -5.23
N ILE A 167 -0.48 20.32 -5.61
CA ILE A 167 0.65 19.45 -5.98
C ILE A 167 1.86 19.92 -5.18
N TYR A 168 2.60 18.97 -4.63
CA TYR A 168 3.81 19.21 -3.86
C TYR A 168 4.98 18.35 -4.37
N GLY A 169 6.19 18.90 -4.41
CA GLY A 169 7.37 18.21 -4.90
C GLY A 169 7.96 18.85 -6.17
N GLY A 170 8.63 18.03 -7.00
CA GLY A 170 9.39 18.50 -8.16
C GLY A 170 10.83 18.95 -7.85
N GLU A 171 11.28 18.74 -6.61
CA GLU A 171 12.67 18.95 -6.18
C GLU A 171 13.54 17.73 -6.54
N PRO A 172 14.88 17.90 -6.69
CA PRO A 172 15.80 16.79 -6.92
C PRO A 172 15.65 15.68 -5.86
N GLY A 173 15.62 14.42 -6.31
CA GLY A 173 15.38 13.26 -5.45
C GLY A 173 13.92 12.77 -5.42
N GLY A 174 12.96 13.64 -5.75
CA GLY A 174 11.55 13.29 -5.92
C GLY A 174 10.82 12.88 -4.64
N VAL A 175 9.48 12.96 -4.69
CA VAL A 175 8.61 12.40 -3.65
C VAL A 175 8.60 10.88 -3.75
N MET A 176 9.04 10.20 -2.68
CA MET A 176 9.04 8.74 -2.59
C MET A 176 7.71 8.21 -2.08
N ASP A 177 7.13 8.92 -1.11
CA ASP A 177 5.90 8.50 -0.46
C ASP A 177 5.21 9.65 0.28
N MET A 178 3.91 9.49 0.56
CA MET A 178 3.13 10.41 1.38
C MET A 178 2.12 9.64 2.26
N ALA A 179 1.86 10.17 3.44
CA ALA A 179 0.75 9.74 4.30
C ALA A 179 -0.02 10.95 4.83
N ALA A 180 -1.29 10.76 5.18
CA ALA A 180 -2.16 11.80 5.70
C ALA A 180 -2.75 11.42 7.07
N GLY A 181 -2.95 12.41 7.93
CA GLY A 181 -3.58 12.25 9.25
C GLY A 181 -3.61 13.58 10.01
N ASP A 182 -4.54 13.70 10.96
CA ASP A 182 -4.66 14.85 11.88
C ASP A 182 -3.59 14.76 12.97
N VAL A 183 -2.36 15.19 12.67
CA VAL A 183 -1.22 14.99 13.57
C VAL A 183 -1.20 16.02 14.70
N ASP A 184 -1.82 17.18 14.51
CA ASP A 184 -1.85 18.26 15.50
C ASP A 184 -3.16 18.35 16.31
N GLY A 185 -4.21 17.64 15.88
CA GLY A 185 -5.46 17.47 16.60
C GLY A 185 -6.50 18.55 16.34
N ASP A 186 -6.38 19.30 15.25
CA ASP A 186 -7.32 20.36 14.88
C ASP A 186 -8.52 19.88 14.05
N GLY A 187 -8.53 18.61 13.64
CA GLY A 187 -9.56 17.98 12.82
C GLY A 187 -9.39 18.20 11.31
N ARG A 188 -8.25 18.73 10.85
CA ARG A 188 -7.85 18.79 9.44
C ARG A 188 -6.68 17.85 9.19
N PRO A 189 -6.49 17.38 7.94
CA PRO A 189 -5.36 16.52 7.62
C PRO A 189 -4.06 17.32 7.43
N GLU A 190 -2.98 16.82 8.03
CA GLU A 190 -1.62 17.12 7.58
C GLU A 190 -1.09 16.00 6.69
N PHE A 191 -0.10 16.33 5.86
CA PHE A 191 0.50 15.41 4.91
C PHE A 191 2.00 15.28 5.16
N ALA A 192 2.45 14.10 5.59
CA ALA A 192 3.86 13.80 5.76
C ALA A 192 4.43 13.20 4.48
N VAL A 193 5.44 13.85 3.90
CA VAL A 193 6.03 13.51 2.60
C VAL A 193 7.48 13.08 2.77
N GLY A 194 7.80 11.87 2.31
CA GLY A 194 9.15 11.32 2.29
C GLY A 194 9.85 11.59 0.96
N PHE A 195 11.12 11.99 1.03
CA PHE A 195 11.91 12.33 -0.15
C PHE A 195 13.13 11.44 -0.36
N GLY A 196 13.46 11.22 -1.64
CA GLY A 196 14.76 10.71 -2.06
C GLY A 196 15.81 11.80 -2.05
N GLY A 197 17.08 11.43 -2.29
CA GLY A 197 18.18 12.39 -2.47
C GLY A 197 18.64 13.14 -1.21
N GLY A 198 18.17 12.77 -0.02
CA GLY A 198 18.65 13.32 1.25
C GLY A 198 17.76 14.41 1.89
N SER A 199 16.63 14.77 1.28
CA SER A 199 15.75 15.85 1.78
C SER A 199 14.95 15.46 3.04
N GLY A 200 14.86 14.16 3.36
CA GLY A 200 14.20 13.67 4.57
C GLY A 200 12.68 13.71 4.50
N VAL A 201 12.04 14.19 5.58
CA VAL A 201 10.58 14.27 5.74
C VAL A 201 10.13 15.72 5.74
N HIS A 202 9.10 16.05 4.96
CA HIS A 202 8.37 17.31 5.04
C HIS A 202 6.99 17.07 5.64
N LEU A 203 6.44 18.05 6.36
CA LEU A 203 5.03 18.08 6.75
C LEU A 203 4.35 19.25 6.06
N LEU A 204 3.18 18.99 5.49
CA LEU A 204 2.33 19.98 4.83
C LEU A 204 1.02 20.14 5.62
N ASP A 205 0.43 21.33 5.54
CA ASP A 205 -0.95 21.54 5.95
C ASP A 205 -1.95 21.00 4.92
N ALA A 206 -3.24 21.09 5.24
CA ALA A 206 -4.33 20.64 4.37
C ALA A 206 -4.37 21.31 2.99
N ASP A 207 -3.76 22.50 2.86
CA ASP A 207 -3.70 23.28 1.64
C ASP A 207 -2.42 22.98 0.82
N GLY A 208 -1.60 22.04 1.28
CA GLY A 208 -0.35 21.60 0.64
C GLY A 208 0.84 22.54 0.90
N ALA A 209 0.72 23.48 1.84
CA ALA A 209 1.81 24.36 2.20
C ALA A 209 2.73 23.71 3.24
N ARG A 210 4.05 23.81 3.04
CA ARG A 210 5.04 23.20 3.93
C ARG A 210 5.06 23.88 5.30
N LEU A 211 4.75 23.13 6.34
CA LEU A 211 4.89 23.50 7.74
C LEU A 211 6.34 23.39 8.21
N TRP A 212 7.02 22.27 7.91
CA TRP A 212 8.42 22.08 8.27
C TRP A 212 9.15 21.02 7.42
N THR A 213 10.48 20.98 7.56
CA THR A 213 11.38 19.93 7.02
C THR A 213 12.23 19.33 8.14
N ARG A 214 12.51 18.03 8.07
CA ARG A 214 13.50 17.31 8.88
C ARG A 214 14.36 16.41 8.01
N LEU A 215 15.67 16.66 7.98
CA LEU A 215 16.62 15.87 7.21
C LEU A 215 16.79 14.47 7.80
N ASP A 216 16.79 13.43 6.95
CA ASP A 216 16.95 12.03 7.39
C ASP A 216 17.50 11.11 6.29
N GLY A 217 18.35 11.63 5.41
CA GLY A 217 18.75 10.89 4.21
C GLY A 217 17.56 10.62 3.29
N ASN A 218 17.56 9.48 2.61
CA ASN A 218 16.39 9.05 1.84
C ASN A 218 15.34 8.51 2.81
N VAL A 219 14.09 8.96 2.63
CA VAL A 219 12.93 8.42 3.31
C VAL A 219 12.15 7.60 2.28
N TRP A 220 11.99 6.31 2.54
CA TRP A 220 11.42 5.38 1.56
C TRP A 220 9.91 5.29 1.64
N GLN A 221 9.38 5.28 2.86
CA GLN A 221 7.95 5.15 3.10
C GLN A 221 7.55 5.88 4.38
N VAL A 222 6.36 6.48 4.35
CA VAL A 222 5.73 7.22 5.44
C VAL A 222 4.36 6.62 5.74
N GLY A 223 3.96 6.66 7.01
CA GLY A 223 2.66 6.26 7.49
C GLY A 223 2.25 7.06 8.72
N MET A 224 0.96 7.12 8.99
CA MET A 224 0.41 7.73 10.20
C MET A 224 0.04 6.63 11.19
N VAL A 225 0.45 6.78 12.45
CA VAL A 225 0.20 5.77 13.47
C VAL A 225 -0.01 6.40 14.83
N ASP A 226 -1.08 6.03 15.52
CA ASP A 226 -1.30 6.41 16.91
C ASP A 226 -0.67 5.38 17.85
N VAL A 227 0.61 5.58 18.17
CA VAL A 227 1.37 4.67 19.05
C VAL A 227 0.86 4.74 20.48
N GLU A 228 0.33 5.89 20.89
CA GLU A 228 -0.06 6.17 22.27
C GLU A 228 -1.57 5.98 22.55
N GLY A 229 -2.39 5.80 21.51
CA GLY A 229 -3.83 5.65 21.62
C GLY A 229 -4.53 6.93 22.08
N ARG A 230 -4.01 8.09 21.69
CA ARG A 230 -4.53 9.41 22.12
C ARG A 230 -5.46 10.07 21.11
N GLY A 231 -5.65 9.48 19.93
CA GLY A 231 -6.45 10.05 18.86
C GLY A 231 -5.72 11.08 17.99
N HIS A 232 -4.40 11.24 18.16
CA HIS A 232 -3.56 12.12 17.34
C HIS A 232 -2.40 11.29 16.77
N PRO A 233 -2.48 10.83 15.51
CA PRO A 233 -1.43 10.02 14.92
C PRO A 233 -0.08 10.74 14.88
N GLN A 234 0.99 9.96 15.01
CA GLN A 234 2.36 10.37 14.79
C GLN A 234 2.86 9.93 13.41
N ILE A 235 3.93 10.57 12.94
CA ILE A 235 4.53 10.30 11.63
C ILE A 235 5.53 9.17 11.79
N LEU A 236 5.20 7.98 11.27
CA LEU A 236 6.11 6.85 11.14
C LEU A 236 6.79 6.90 9.77
N HIS A 237 8.10 6.72 9.72
CA HIS A 237 8.79 6.58 8.44
C HIS A 237 9.99 5.65 8.52
N SER A 238 10.37 5.11 7.36
CA SER A 238 11.61 4.37 7.15
C SER A 238 12.63 5.17 6.36
N ASN A 239 13.92 4.89 6.55
CA ASN A 239 15.00 5.62 5.89
C ASN A 239 16.07 4.74 5.23
N ALA A 240 17.05 5.37 4.57
CA ALA A 240 18.19 4.74 3.88
C ALA A 240 19.01 3.77 4.74
N ARG A 241 18.87 3.81 6.07
CA ARG A 241 19.56 2.91 7.01
C ARG A 241 18.69 1.70 7.40
N GLY A 242 17.47 1.59 6.88
CA GLY A 242 16.51 0.54 7.22
C GLY A 242 15.87 0.71 8.60
N ARG A 243 15.98 1.91 9.19
CA ARG A 243 15.44 2.22 10.52
C ARG A 243 13.95 2.51 10.46
N LEU A 244 13.27 2.35 11.59
CA LEU A 244 11.93 2.88 11.82
C LEU A 244 11.99 4.03 12.82
N LEU A 245 11.36 5.14 12.46
CA LEU A 245 11.36 6.39 13.23
C LEU A 245 9.94 6.93 13.38
N VAL A 246 9.60 7.40 14.57
CA VAL A 246 8.32 8.06 14.85
C VAL A 246 8.57 9.51 15.26
N ARG A 247 7.92 10.45 14.58
CA ARG A 247 8.00 11.90 14.83
C ARG A 247 6.67 12.46 15.28
N ASP A 248 6.70 13.43 16.16
CA ASP A 248 5.51 14.20 16.54
C ASP A 248 5.14 15.25 15.47
N ALA A 249 4.06 15.99 15.71
CA ALA A 249 3.56 17.06 14.84
C ALA A 249 4.59 18.19 14.58
N LYS A 250 5.55 18.39 15.49
CA LYS A 250 6.61 19.40 15.33
C LYS A 250 7.79 18.86 14.52
N GLY A 251 7.81 17.56 14.24
CA GLY A 251 8.89 16.84 13.57
C GLY A 251 9.97 16.34 14.51
N ASP A 252 9.76 16.43 15.82
CA ASP A 252 10.71 15.98 16.83
C ASP A 252 10.60 14.47 17.01
N LEU A 253 11.75 13.82 17.20
CA LEU A 253 11.84 12.37 17.19
C LEU A 253 11.40 11.79 18.54
N ALA A 254 10.29 11.05 18.54
CA ALA A 254 9.78 10.35 19.71
C ALA A 254 10.39 8.95 19.84
N ILE A 255 10.54 8.23 18.72
CA ILE A 255 11.08 6.87 18.67
C ILE A 255 12.08 6.74 17.52
N GLN A 256 13.20 6.08 17.78
CA GLN A 256 14.14 5.62 16.77
C GLN A 256 14.52 4.18 17.06
N SER A 257 14.38 3.30 16.07
CA SER A 257 14.73 1.89 16.19
C SER A 257 15.54 1.41 15.00
N ASP A 258 16.41 0.44 15.27
CA ASP A 258 17.18 -0.32 14.28
C ASP A 258 16.67 -1.78 14.33
N PRO A 259 15.61 -2.14 13.58
CA PRO A 259 15.06 -3.49 13.59
C PRO A 259 16.05 -4.53 13.05
N ASP A 260 15.83 -5.80 13.38
CA ASP A 260 16.65 -6.93 12.87
C ASP A 260 16.50 -7.17 11.35
N VAL A 261 15.57 -6.47 10.70
CA VAL A 261 15.29 -6.50 9.27
C VAL A 261 15.40 -5.09 8.69
N TYR A 262 15.95 -4.98 7.48
CA TYR A 262 15.97 -3.71 6.75
C TYR A 262 14.54 -3.33 6.35
N VAL A 263 14.02 -2.23 6.91
CA VAL A 263 12.68 -1.75 6.57
C VAL A 263 12.77 -0.76 5.41
N GLY A 264 12.64 -1.26 4.19
CA GLY A 264 12.55 -0.43 2.99
C GLY A 264 11.12 0.00 2.67
N SER A 265 10.20 -0.97 2.66
CA SER A 265 8.77 -0.78 2.47
C SER A 265 8.01 -1.56 3.53
N PHE A 266 6.86 -1.06 3.96
CA PHE A 266 6.01 -1.71 4.95
C PHE A 266 4.52 -1.52 4.65
N SER A 267 3.68 -2.42 5.18
CA SER A 267 2.25 -2.20 5.32
C SER A 267 1.94 -1.83 6.76
N LEU A 268 1.10 -0.83 6.97
CA LEU A 268 0.44 -0.62 8.25
C LEU A 268 -0.87 -1.41 8.25
N SER A 269 -1.04 -2.29 9.24
CA SER A 269 -2.24 -3.10 9.41
C SER A 269 -2.44 -3.43 10.88
N THR A 270 -3.57 -4.02 11.21
CA THR A 270 -3.75 -4.75 12.47
C THR A 270 -3.82 -6.25 12.19
N TRP A 271 -3.61 -7.05 13.23
CA TRP A 271 -4.00 -8.45 13.22
C TRP A 271 -4.53 -8.81 14.60
N PRO A 272 -5.86 -8.89 14.79
CA PRO A 272 -6.52 -9.04 16.08
C PRO A 272 -5.97 -10.10 17.04
N VAL A 273 -5.34 -11.16 16.51
CA VAL A 273 -4.67 -12.19 17.32
C VAL A 273 -3.48 -11.65 18.15
N HIS A 274 -2.92 -10.51 17.75
CA HIS A 274 -1.89 -9.75 18.46
C HIS A 274 -2.46 -8.49 19.14
N GLY A 275 -3.78 -8.39 19.26
CA GLY A 275 -4.51 -7.21 19.70
C GLY A 275 -4.73 -6.18 18.60
N ASP A 276 -5.53 -5.15 18.90
CA ASP A 276 -5.92 -4.11 17.93
C ASP A 276 -4.85 -3.03 17.73
N ARG A 277 -3.59 -3.32 18.10
CA ARG A 277 -2.48 -2.38 17.96
C ARG A 277 -1.96 -2.38 16.52
N PRO A 278 -1.51 -1.22 16.01
CA PRO A 278 -0.91 -1.14 14.68
C PRO A 278 0.36 -1.99 14.61
N LEU A 279 0.51 -2.69 13.48
CA LEU A 279 1.68 -3.49 13.11
C LEU A 279 2.31 -2.89 11.86
N VAL A 280 3.64 -2.90 11.85
CA VAL A 280 4.47 -2.63 10.67
C VAL A 280 4.85 -3.98 10.08
N ILE A 281 4.33 -4.30 8.90
CA ILE A 281 4.59 -5.57 8.21
C ILE A 281 5.57 -5.30 7.09
N THR A 282 6.74 -5.95 7.08
CA THR A 282 7.78 -5.78 6.06
C THR A 282 8.29 -7.11 5.54
N ALA A 283 8.75 -7.13 4.29
CA ALA A 283 9.38 -8.30 3.70
C ALA A 283 10.84 -8.45 4.17
N GLY A 284 11.23 -9.69 4.45
CA GLY A 284 12.61 -10.15 4.55
C GLY A 284 12.88 -11.28 3.56
N GLU A 285 14.03 -11.93 3.70
CA GLU A 285 14.33 -13.13 2.92
C GLU A 285 13.47 -14.31 3.36
N LYS A 286 12.57 -14.75 2.48
CA LYS A 286 11.61 -15.85 2.69
C LYS A 286 10.75 -15.72 3.97
N THR A 287 10.63 -14.50 4.50
CA THR A 287 10.03 -14.23 5.81
C THR A 287 9.29 -12.91 5.74
N LEU A 288 8.09 -12.83 6.33
CA LEU A 288 7.45 -11.57 6.67
C LEU A 288 7.71 -11.24 8.14
N TRP A 289 8.03 -10.00 8.42
CA TRP A 289 8.29 -9.50 9.77
C TRP A 289 7.14 -8.62 10.21
N LEU A 290 6.56 -8.95 11.37
CA LEU A 290 5.52 -8.16 12.02
C LEU A 290 6.20 -7.42 13.17
N LEU A 291 6.30 -6.11 13.07
CA LEU A 291 6.94 -5.24 14.06
C LEU A 291 5.91 -4.33 14.72
N THR A 292 6.18 -3.92 15.96
CA THR A 292 5.54 -2.73 16.52
C THR A 292 6.03 -1.47 15.77
N PRO A 293 5.30 -0.34 15.82
CA PRO A 293 5.80 0.93 15.27
C PRO A 293 7.13 1.39 15.89
N GLY A 294 7.43 0.93 17.10
CA GLY A 294 8.72 1.13 17.75
C GLY A 294 9.84 0.16 17.33
N GLY A 295 9.61 -0.67 16.31
CA GLY A 295 10.60 -1.56 15.72
C GLY A 295 10.84 -2.89 16.44
N ALA A 296 10.15 -3.15 17.55
CA ALA A 296 10.24 -4.45 18.23
C ALA A 296 9.49 -5.54 17.44
N THR A 297 10.13 -6.68 17.23
CA THR A 297 9.53 -7.84 16.55
C THR A 297 8.41 -8.46 17.39
N VAL A 298 7.21 -8.53 16.82
CA VAL A 298 6.04 -9.20 17.39
C VAL A 298 6.01 -10.66 16.95
N ALA A 299 6.22 -10.91 15.66
CA ALA A 299 6.24 -12.24 15.07
C ALA A 299 7.02 -12.24 13.75
N THR A 300 7.41 -13.43 13.31
CA THR A 300 7.86 -13.69 11.94
C THR A 300 6.99 -14.77 11.33
N LEU A 301 6.69 -14.64 10.04
CA LEU A 301 5.87 -15.58 9.29
C LEU A 301 6.67 -16.13 8.12
N GLU A 302 6.55 -17.43 7.84
CA GLU A 302 7.18 -18.04 6.69
C GLU A 302 6.57 -17.47 5.40
N ALA A 303 7.40 -17.00 4.47
CA ALA A 303 6.96 -16.42 3.21
C ALA A 303 7.82 -16.97 2.07
N PRO A 304 7.61 -18.24 1.65
CA PRO A 304 8.42 -18.86 0.61
C PRO A 304 8.42 -18.00 -0.66
N HIS A 305 9.58 -17.87 -1.31
CA HIS A 305 9.80 -17.04 -2.50
C HIS A 305 9.68 -15.51 -2.31
N CYS A 306 9.38 -15.03 -1.10
CA CYS A 306 9.49 -13.61 -0.78
C CYS A 306 10.96 -13.19 -0.67
N LEU A 307 11.28 -11.97 -1.10
CA LEU A 307 12.60 -11.35 -0.96
C LEU A 307 12.47 -10.04 -0.18
N HIS A 308 13.56 -9.60 0.45
CA HIS A 308 13.56 -8.44 1.35
C HIS A 308 13.15 -7.11 0.71
N TRP A 309 13.15 -7.01 -0.61
CA TRP A 309 12.79 -5.80 -1.35
C TRP A 309 11.37 -5.84 -1.95
N ALA A 310 10.60 -6.88 -1.65
CA ALA A 310 9.18 -6.91 -2.01
C ALA A 310 8.43 -5.77 -1.29
N ARG A 311 7.55 -5.09 -2.03
CA ARG A 311 6.57 -4.19 -1.40
C ARG A 311 5.41 -5.03 -0.90
N VAL A 312 4.93 -4.75 0.31
CA VAL A 312 3.90 -5.56 0.95
C VAL A 312 2.66 -4.74 1.27
N TRP A 313 1.49 -5.36 1.08
CA TRP A 313 0.19 -4.88 1.55
C TRP A 313 -0.45 -5.99 2.34
N ALA A 314 -0.97 -5.66 3.51
CA ALA A 314 -1.53 -6.64 4.42
C ALA A 314 -2.90 -6.18 4.91
N ALA A 315 -3.83 -7.12 5.04
CA ALA A 315 -5.14 -6.88 5.59
C ALA A 315 -5.59 -8.08 6.46
N PRO A 316 -6.18 -7.83 7.64
CA PRO A 316 -6.85 -8.89 8.38
C PRO A 316 -8.09 -9.33 7.61
N ALA A 317 -8.38 -10.63 7.62
CA ALA A 317 -9.47 -11.21 6.86
C ALA A 317 -10.23 -12.24 7.71
N VAL A 318 -11.49 -11.97 8.04
CA VAL A 318 -12.33 -12.91 8.79
C VAL A 318 -12.99 -13.88 7.81
N LEU A 319 -12.50 -15.13 7.75
CA LEU A 319 -13.02 -16.14 6.82
C LEU A 319 -14.39 -16.69 7.25
N ARG A 320 -14.63 -16.76 8.56
CA ARG A 320 -15.90 -17.22 9.14
C ARG A 320 -16.32 -16.29 10.27
N PRO A 321 -17.62 -15.98 10.44
CA PRO A 321 -18.11 -14.99 11.41
C PRO A 321 -17.63 -15.20 12.85
N ASP A 322 -17.45 -16.46 13.26
CA ASP A 322 -17.07 -16.83 14.62
C ASP A 322 -15.60 -17.26 14.76
N GLU A 323 -14.78 -17.05 13.72
CA GLU A 323 -13.35 -17.38 13.75
C GLU A 323 -12.47 -16.13 13.86
N PRO A 324 -11.30 -16.23 14.52
CA PRO A 324 -10.34 -15.14 14.50
C PRO A 324 -9.89 -14.83 13.06
N SER A 325 -9.55 -13.57 12.81
CA SER A 325 -9.09 -13.13 11.50
C SER A 325 -7.81 -13.85 11.07
N TYR A 326 -7.78 -14.29 9.81
CA TYR A 326 -6.57 -14.60 9.07
C TYR A 326 -5.83 -13.30 8.72
N LEU A 327 -4.60 -13.43 8.24
CA LEU A 327 -3.85 -12.31 7.66
C LEU A 327 -3.57 -12.60 6.18
N ALA A 328 -4.11 -11.77 5.29
CA ALA A 328 -3.79 -11.81 3.88
C ALA A 328 -2.66 -10.81 3.60
N VAL A 329 -1.61 -11.26 2.90
CA VAL A 329 -0.48 -10.40 2.53
C VAL A 329 -0.17 -10.58 1.05
N VAL A 330 -0.11 -9.46 0.33
CA VAL A 330 0.41 -9.40 -1.04
C VAL A 330 1.83 -8.88 -0.98
N ALA A 331 2.77 -9.63 -1.55
CA ALA A 331 4.15 -9.20 -1.74
C ALA A 331 4.43 -9.02 -3.24
N THR A 332 4.94 -7.87 -3.66
CA THR A 332 5.02 -7.51 -5.08
C THR A 332 6.42 -7.11 -5.52
N PHE A 333 6.77 -7.62 -6.70
CA PHE A 333 8.00 -7.35 -7.43
C PHE A 333 7.65 -6.62 -8.72
N ALA A 334 7.54 -5.30 -8.65
CA ALA A 334 7.18 -4.47 -9.81
C ALA A 334 8.14 -4.68 -10.99
N LEU A 335 9.44 -4.86 -10.69
CA LEU A 335 10.46 -5.17 -11.69
C LEU A 335 10.10 -6.41 -12.53
N TRP A 336 9.58 -7.43 -11.88
CA TRP A 336 9.27 -8.71 -12.52
C TRP A 336 7.83 -8.80 -13.00
N GLN A 337 6.99 -7.79 -12.70
CA GLN A 337 5.55 -7.81 -12.97
C GLN A 337 4.89 -9.07 -12.36
N ARG A 338 5.21 -9.32 -11.10
CA ARG A 338 4.77 -10.48 -10.32
C ARG A 338 4.41 -10.09 -8.90
N SER A 339 3.44 -10.81 -8.35
CA SER A 339 3.06 -10.73 -6.94
C SER A 339 2.85 -12.13 -6.37
N LEU A 340 3.02 -12.23 -5.06
CA LEU A 340 2.70 -13.41 -4.27
C LEU A 340 1.56 -13.05 -3.33
N LEU A 341 0.54 -13.89 -3.26
CA LEU A 341 -0.47 -13.86 -2.20
C LEU A 341 -0.12 -14.89 -1.14
N TYR A 342 -0.11 -14.47 0.10
CA TYR A 342 -0.04 -15.33 1.28
C TYR A 342 -1.31 -15.18 2.11
N VAL A 343 -1.81 -16.27 2.67
CA VAL A 343 -2.84 -16.23 3.72
C VAL A 343 -2.37 -17.04 4.91
N TYR A 344 -2.35 -16.39 6.08
CA TYR A 344 -1.94 -16.98 7.35
C TYR A 344 -3.13 -17.19 8.27
N GLU A 345 -3.22 -18.37 8.86
CA GLU A 345 -4.19 -18.65 9.92
C GLU A 345 -3.85 -17.90 11.21
N PRO A 346 -4.80 -17.74 12.15
CA PRO A 346 -4.59 -17.04 13.42
C PRO A 346 -3.36 -17.48 14.23
N GLY A 347 -2.91 -18.72 14.06
CA GLY A 347 -1.71 -19.26 14.70
C GLY A 347 -0.38 -18.90 14.02
N GLY A 348 -0.39 -18.17 12.91
CA GLY A 348 0.80 -17.84 12.12
C GLY A 348 1.17 -18.87 11.04
N GLY A 349 0.42 -19.96 10.93
CA GLY A 349 0.63 -20.98 9.89
C GLY A 349 0.24 -20.48 8.51
N LEU A 350 1.11 -20.67 7.52
CA LEU A 350 0.78 -20.39 6.12
C LEU A 350 -0.18 -21.46 5.59
N VAL A 351 -1.39 -21.04 5.22
CA VAL A 351 -2.44 -21.95 4.72
C VAL A 351 -2.69 -21.83 3.22
N TYR A 352 -2.24 -20.73 2.62
CA TYR A 352 -2.39 -20.48 1.19
C TYR A 352 -1.23 -19.68 0.63
N GLN A 353 -0.76 -20.08 -0.54
CA GLN A 353 0.22 -19.33 -1.32
C GLN A 353 -0.12 -19.39 -2.81
N GLU A 354 -0.10 -18.24 -3.48
CA GLU A 354 -0.30 -18.14 -4.93
C GLU A 354 0.69 -17.16 -5.57
N THR A 355 1.29 -17.55 -6.70
CA THR A 355 1.92 -16.61 -7.63
C THR A 355 0.84 -15.97 -8.50
N LEU A 356 0.59 -14.67 -8.29
CA LEU A 356 -0.39 -13.90 -9.04
C LEU A 356 0.19 -13.43 -10.38
N GLU A 357 -0.68 -13.31 -11.37
CA GLU A 357 -0.35 -12.68 -12.64
C GLU A 357 -0.31 -11.14 -12.47
N GLY A 358 0.82 -10.52 -12.81
CA GLY A 358 0.98 -9.07 -12.82
C GLY A 358 1.35 -8.46 -11.47
N VAL A 359 1.14 -7.15 -11.35
CA VAL A 359 1.47 -6.34 -10.16
C VAL A 359 0.18 -6.11 -9.38
N CYS A 360 0.13 -6.64 -8.16
CA CYS A 360 -0.93 -6.38 -7.19
C CYS A 360 -0.44 -5.37 -6.14
N GLN A 361 -1.15 -4.27 -5.95
CA GLN A 361 -0.72 -3.18 -5.04
C GLN A 361 -1.74 -2.88 -3.95
N ALA A 362 -2.72 -3.75 -3.75
CA ALA A 362 -3.72 -3.60 -2.70
C ALA A 362 -4.29 -4.96 -2.32
N VAL A 363 -4.67 -5.09 -1.05
CA VAL A 363 -5.50 -6.19 -0.53
C VAL A 363 -6.44 -5.63 0.51
N ALA A 364 -7.71 -6.01 0.44
CA ALA A 364 -8.68 -5.74 1.49
C ALA A 364 -9.60 -6.93 1.69
N ALA A 365 -10.17 -7.02 2.89
CA ALA A 365 -11.23 -7.96 3.21
C ALA A 365 -12.59 -7.23 3.25
N HIS A 366 -13.60 -7.79 2.60
CA HIS A 366 -14.99 -7.30 2.67
C HIS A 366 -15.96 -8.49 2.75
N ARG A 367 -17.17 -8.25 3.26
CA ARG A 367 -18.22 -9.28 3.36
C ARG A 367 -19.47 -8.78 2.64
N PHE A 368 -19.87 -9.47 1.58
CA PHE A 368 -21.10 -9.15 0.87
C PHE A 368 -22.35 -9.64 1.63
N PRO A 369 -23.47 -8.91 1.61
CA PRO A 369 -24.74 -9.36 2.18
C PRO A 369 -25.31 -10.56 1.42
N GLY A 370 -25.95 -11.49 2.13
CA GLY A 370 -26.64 -12.65 1.54
C GLY A 370 -25.82 -13.95 1.46
N ASP A 371 -24.57 -13.89 1.92
CA ASP A 371 -23.66 -15.03 2.07
C ASP A 371 -23.86 -15.73 3.45
N GLU A 372 -25.08 -16.19 3.74
CA GLU A 372 -25.41 -17.04 4.91
C GLU A 372 -25.28 -18.54 4.63
#